data_AF-A0A2A4WAB8-F1
#
_entry.id   AF-A0A2A4WAB8-F1
#
_cell.length_a   1.000
_cell.length_b   1.000
_cell.length_c   1.000
_cell.angle_alpha   90.00
_cell.angle_beta   90.00
_cell.angle_gamma   90.00
#
_symmetry.space_group_name_H-M   'P 1'
#
loop_
_entity.id
_entity.type
_entity.pdbx_description
1 polymer ?
#
loop_
_entity_poly.entity_id
_entity_poly.type
_entity_poly.pdbx_seq_one_letter_code
_entity_poly.pdbx_strand_id
1 'polypeptide(L)'
;MSLVSGRFKPKQARKIVHIVLGSASNWQIMLGVIALVISLGWFTDNLQDIFEGDFKWVNLGAWFTLLVFPSTLFAISIWARKISDDLYLHISQDDNPPKMQAMIVFLSPVGRDEEWLERNVTNIDWGCMTEKSYRERFQGSWRMTIEAIAYHMDRLRMVIVIPSEDSRVREDGSFRNVDLFKETVNKLLPVGCSINIDVREPVDYEDADVLVVRLQKVYADLYQEGFNDRDMIVDITGGQKVTTVAGAVISIIEGRRFQYVSTHDYKVRTYDIAYENGL
;
A
#
# COMPACT_ATOMS: atom_id res chain seq x y z
N MET A 1 20.65 -16.34 -12.05
CA MET A 1 20.11 -16.56 -10.69
C MET A 1 20.97 -15.81 -9.70
N SER A 2 20.60 -14.56 -9.42
CA SER A 2 21.26 -13.70 -8.44
C SER A 2 20.31 -13.57 -7.26
N LEU A 3 20.70 -14.12 -6.11
CA LEU A 3 20.00 -13.93 -4.85
C LEU A 3 20.10 -12.45 -4.47
N VAL A 4 19.01 -11.71 -4.65
CA VAL A 4 18.87 -10.37 -4.11
C VAL A 4 18.86 -10.49 -2.59
N SER A 5 20.03 -10.31 -1.98
CA SER A 5 20.17 -10.14 -0.54
C SER A 5 19.50 -8.82 -0.14
N GLY A 6 18.21 -8.91 0.20
CA GLY A 6 17.45 -7.80 0.76
C GLY A 6 18.05 -7.39 2.09
N ARG A 7 18.90 -6.36 2.10
CA ARG A 7 19.25 -5.65 3.33
C ARG A 7 17.95 -5.07 3.90
N PHE A 8 17.53 -5.59 5.06
CA PHE A 8 16.40 -5.07 5.83
C PHE A 8 16.57 -3.56 6.05
N LYS A 9 15.68 -2.76 5.46
CA LYS A 9 15.66 -1.30 5.67
C LYS A 9 15.17 -1.01 7.09
N PRO A 10 15.71 0.00 7.80
CA PRO A 10 15.36 0.31 9.19
C PRO A 10 13.87 0.63 9.41
N LYS A 11 13.14 1.04 8.35
CA LYS A 11 11.68 1.26 8.39
C LYS A 11 10.87 -0.05 8.47
N GLN A 12 11.34 -1.13 7.85
CA GLN A 12 10.70 -2.45 7.93
C GLN A 12 10.95 -3.10 9.29
N ALA A 13 12.16 -2.93 9.84
CA ALA A 13 12.47 -3.35 11.21
C ALA A 13 11.58 -2.64 12.24
N ARG A 14 11.35 -1.32 12.08
CA ARG A 14 10.41 -0.57 12.95
C ARG A 14 8.98 -1.08 12.86
N LYS A 15 8.50 -1.51 11.70
CA LYS A 15 7.14 -2.07 11.55
C LYS A 15 7.01 -3.47 12.12
N ILE A 16 7.99 -4.35 11.88
CA ILE A 16 8.02 -5.68 12.52
C ILE A 16 8.08 -5.50 14.05
N VAL A 17 8.89 -4.57 14.54
CA VAL A 17 8.93 -4.21 15.95
C VAL A 17 7.58 -3.65 16.42
N HIS A 18 6.90 -2.77 15.68
CA HIS A 18 5.59 -2.24 16.08
C HIS A 18 4.45 -3.27 15.99
N ILE A 19 4.53 -4.26 15.11
CA ILE A 19 3.58 -5.37 14.97
C ILE A 19 3.80 -6.37 16.11
N VAL A 20 5.06 -6.77 16.36
CA VAL A 20 5.44 -7.63 17.48
C VAL A 20 5.20 -6.95 18.83
N LEU A 21 5.42 -5.63 18.95
CA LEU A 21 5.09 -4.83 20.14
C LEU A 21 3.59 -4.40 20.18
N GLY A 22 2.80 -4.62 19.15
CA GLY A 22 1.34 -4.49 19.22
C GLY A 22 0.68 -5.75 19.76
N SER A 23 1.40 -6.88 19.68
CA SER A 23 0.91 -8.25 19.86
C SER A 23 0.93 -8.76 21.31
N ALA A 24 1.81 -8.21 22.13
CA ALA A 24 1.96 -8.61 23.53
C ALA A 24 1.26 -7.59 24.41
N SER A 25 0.50 -8.06 25.41
CA SER A 25 -0.17 -7.14 26.33
C SER A 25 0.86 -6.14 26.87
N ASN A 26 0.51 -4.85 26.92
CA ASN A 26 1.45 -3.74 27.17
C ASN A 26 2.43 -4.02 28.34
N TRP A 27 2.04 -4.81 29.34
CA TRP A 27 2.90 -5.21 30.46
C TRP A 27 4.02 -6.20 30.09
N GLN A 28 3.82 -7.15 29.19
CA GLN A 28 4.85 -8.13 28.78
C GLN A 28 5.98 -7.46 28.00
N ILE A 29 5.63 -6.49 27.16
CA ILE A 29 6.58 -5.65 26.42
C ILE A 29 7.36 -4.77 27.39
N MET A 30 6.64 -4.12 28.30
CA MET A 30 7.26 -3.29 29.32
C MET A 30 8.24 -4.13 30.16
N LEU A 31 7.88 -5.36 30.55
CA LEU A 31 8.79 -6.27 31.23
C LEU A 31 9.97 -6.72 30.37
N GLY A 32 9.78 -6.99 29.08
CA GLY A 32 10.88 -7.32 28.16
C GLY A 32 11.86 -6.16 28.00
N VAL A 33 11.36 -4.93 27.87
CA VAL A 33 12.17 -3.71 27.80
C VAL A 33 12.88 -3.46 29.14
N ILE A 34 12.20 -3.60 30.27
CA ILE A 34 12.80 -3.48 31.61
C ILE A 34 13.90 -4.54 31.78
N ALA A 35 13.65 -5.79 31.42
CA ALA A 35 14.64 -6.87 31.48
C ALA A 35 15.84 -6.61 30.57
N LEU A 36 15.62 -6.06 29.37
CA LEU A 36 16.69 -5.67 28.45
C LEU A 36 17.53 -4.51 29.02
N VAL A 37 16.89 -3.49 29.61
CA VAL A 37 17.58 -2.34 30.21
C VAL A 37 18.38 -2.77 31.45
N ILE A 38 17.80 -3.59 32.32
CA ILE A 38 18.49 -4.12 33.51
C ILE A 38 19.67 -5.01 33.09
N SER A 39 19.47 -5.92 32.15
CA SER A 39 20.55 -6.80 31.67
C SER A 39 21.64 -6.03 30.94
N LEU A 40 21.31 -4.97 30.20
CA LEU A 40 22.29 -4.10 29.56
C LEU A 40 23.13 -3.35 30.60
N GLY A 41 22.51 -2.77 31.63
CA GLY A 41 23.23 -2.07 32.70
C GLY A 41 24.20 -2.99 33.45
N TRP A 42 23.74 -4.19 33.82
CA TRP A 42 24.61 -5.18 34.46
C TRP A 42 25.73 -5.65 33.53
N PHE A 43 25.46 -5.77 32.22
CA PHE A 43 26.47 -6.15 31.24
C PHE A 43 27.54 -5.05 31.05
N THR A 44 27.13 -3.78 31.00
CA THR A 44 28.07 -2.66 30.83
C THR A 44 28.95 -2.46 32.05
N ASP A 45 28.40 -2.55 33.26
CA ASP A 45 29.15 -2.38 34.50
C ASP A 45 30.23 -3.48 34.63
N ASN A 46 29.85 -4.74 34.38
CA ASN A 46 30.81 -5.85 34.44
C ASN A 46 31.80 -5.84 33.27
N LEU A 47 31.43 -5.33 32.09
CA LEU A 47 32.40 -5.13 31.00
C LEU A 47 33.44 -4.08 31.38
N GLN A 48 33.02 -2.97 32.00
CA GLN A 48 33.92 -1.91 32.43
C GLN A 48 34.92 -2.42 33.46
N ASP A 49 34.47 -3.18 34.46
CA ASP A 49 35.35 -3.82 35.46
C ASP A 49 36.40 -4.75 34.83
N ILE A 50 36.04 -5.44 33.73
CA ILE A 50 36.95 -6.30 32.98
C ILE A 50 37.98 -5.47 32.21
N PHE A 51 37.57 -4.37 31.59
CA PHE A 51 38.46 -3.48 30.84
C PHE A 51 39.42 -2.70 31.75
N GLU A 52 38.99 -2.35 32.96
CA GLU A 52 39.82 -1.65 33.95
C GLU A 52 40.82 -2.59 34.67
N GLY A 53 40.78 -3.89 34.36
CA GLY A 53 41.78 -4.86 34.81
C GLY A 53 41.60 -5.32 36.26
N ASP A 54 40.46 -5.02 36.88
CA ASP A 54 40.14 -5.39 38.28
C ASP A 54 39.66 -6.86 38.39
N PHE A 55 40.24 -7.72 37.56
CA PHE A 55 39.82 -9.10 37.33
C PHE A 55 40.26 -10.01 38.48
N LYS A 56 39.59 -9.90 39.64
CA LYS A 56 39.68 -10.89 40.71
C LYS A 56 39.03 -12.17 40.21
N TRP A 57 39.89 -13.14 39.86
CA TRP A 57 39.51 -14.48 39.47
C TRP A 57 38.50 -15.07 40.47
N VAL A 58 37.39 -15.56 39.94
CA VAL A 58 36.30 -16.29 40.61
C VAL A 58 35.35 -15.44 41.45
N ASN A 59 34.61 -14.54 40.81
CA ASN A 59 33.25 -14.25 41.25
C ASN A 59 32.29 -14.84 40.23
N LEU A 60 31.65 -15.98 40.55
CA LEU A 60 30.64 -16.63 39.70
C LEU A 60 29.57 -15.63 39.22
N GLY A 61 29.34 -14.55 39.98
CA GLY A 61 28.43 -13.46 39.63
C GLY A 61 28.78 -12.71 38.35
N ALA A 62 30.06 -12.49 38.04
CA ALA A 62 30.48 -11.76 36.83
C ALA A 62 30.25 -12.58 35.54
N TRP A 63 30.51 -13.89 35.62
CA TRP A 63 30.18 -14.81 34.51
C TRP A 63 28.67 -14.95 34.32
N PHE A 64 27.90 -14.93 35.42
CA PHE A 64 26.45 -14.95 35.38
C PHE A 64 25.90 -13.70 34.67
N THR A 65 26.35 -12.50 35.01
CA THR A 65 25.87 -11.25 34.38
C THR A 65 26.26 -11.12 32.91
N LEU A 66 27.46 -11.59 32.53
CA LEU A 66 27.88 -11.67 31.13
C LEU A 66 27.03 -12.63 30.29
N LEU A 67 26.46 -13.68 30.90
CA LEU A 67 25.57 -14.62 30.23
C LEU A 67 24.10 -14.15 30.24
N VAL A 68 23.67 -13.36 31.24
CA VAL A 68 22.30 -12.87 31.37
C VAL A 68 21.88 -12.03 30.15
N PHE A 69 22.74 -11.14 29.67
CA PHE A 69 22.38 -10.28 28.53
C PHE A 69 22.22 -11.06 27.20
N PRO A 70 23.18 -11.91 26.78
CA PRO A 70 23.00 -12.79 25.62
C PRO A 70 21.81 -13.74 25.77
N SER A 71 21.58 -14.28 26.97
CA SER A 71 20.42 -15.15 27.23
C SER A 71 19.09 -14.40 27.11
N THR A 72 19.05 -13.14 27.56
CA THR A 72 17.89 -12.27 27.42
C THR A 72 17.63 -11.94 25.94
N LEU A 73 18.67 -11.60 25.18
CA LEU A 73 18.55 -11.41 23.73
C LEU A 73 18.09 -12.67 23.01
N PHE A 74 18.58 -13.84 23.42
CA PHE A 74 18.18 -15.14 22.86
C PHE A 74 16.72 -15.47 23.19
N ALA A 75 16.30 -15.25 24.43
CA ALA A 75 14.91 -15.43 24.87
C ALA A 75 13.95 -14.48 24.12
N ILE A 76 14.31 -13.20 23.97
CA ILE A 76 13.55 -12.23 23.16
C ILE A 76 13.50 -12.69 21.69
N SER A 77 14.58 -13.25 21.15
CA SER A 77 14.62 -13.76 19.78
C SER A 77 13.72 -14.97 19.57
N ILE A 78 13.70 -15.92 20.51
CA ILE A 78 12.79 -17.08 20.47
C ILE A 78 11.33 -16.60 20.60
N TRP A 79 11.07 -15.70 21.55
CA TRP A 79 9.75 -15.14 21.77
C TRP A 79 9.22 -14.38 20.55
N ALA A 80 10.06 -13.57 19.91
CA ALA A 80 9.73 -12.87 18.68
C ALA A 80 9.46 -13.83 17.51
N ARG A 81 10.21 -14.94 17.39
CA ARG A 81 9.93 -15.99 16.40
C ARG A 81 8.59 -16.67 16.65
N LYS A 82 8.30 -17.01 17.89
CA LYS A 82 7.04 -17.67 18.28
C LYS A 82 5.82 -16.78 18.01
N ILE A 83 5.92 -15.48 18.27
CA ILE A 83 4.86 -14.51 17.92
C ILE A 83 4.69 -14.39 16.40
N SER A 84 5.78 -14.47 15.64
CA SER A 84 5.72 -14.39 14.18
C SER A 84 4.99 -15.57 13.54
N ASP A 85 4.93 -16.73 14.20
CA ASP A 85 4.27 -17.93 13.69
C ASP A 85 2.73 -17.85 13.83
N ASP A 86 2.21 -16.95 14.67
CA ASP A 86 0.77 -16.79 14.98
C ASP A 86 0.12 -15.54 14.32
N LEU A 87 0.83 -14.87 13.39
CA LEU A 87 0.29 -13.73 12.65
C LEU A 87 -0.62 -14.20 11.53
N TYR A 88 -1.92 -13.99 11.67
CA TYR A 88 -2.89 -14.21 10.61
C TYR A 88 -3.16 -12.91 9.86
N LEU A 89 -3.40 -13.05 8.55
CA LEU A 89 -3.77 -11.93 7.71
C LEU A 89 -5.28 -11.67 7.88
N HIS A 90 -5.63 -10.56 8.51
CA HIS A 90 -7.01 -10.08 8.61
C HIS A 90 -7.30 -9.12 7.47
N ILE A 91 -8.43 -9.34 6.78
CA ILE A 91 -8.91 -8.45 5.73
C ILE A 91 -10.19 -7.82 6.23
N SER A 92 -10.15 -6.51 6.47
CA SER A 92 -11.34 -5.73 6.78
C SER A 92 -11.90 -5.12 5.49
N GLN A 93 -13.19 -5.35 5.24
CA GLN A 93 -13.91 -4.76 4.11
C GLN A 93 -14.85 -3.66 4.63
N ASP A 94 -14.79 -2.49 3.99
CA ASP A 94 -15.72 -1.39 4.22
C ASP A 94 -16.53 -1.12 2.95
N ASP A 95 -17.85 -1.28 3.06
CA ASP A 95 -18.83 -1.08 1.98
C ASP A 95 -19.29 0.38 1.84
N ASN A 96 -18.87 1.27 2.75
CA ASN A 96 -19.14 2.70 2.67
C ASN A 96 -17.89 3.54 3.00
N PRO A 97 -16.83 3.40 2.19
CA PRO A 97 -15.53 3.96 2.52
C PRO A 97 -15.51 5.49 2.46
N PRO A 98 -14.61 6.15 3.22
CA PRO A 98 -14.48 7.60 3.14
C PRO A 98 -14.04 8.05 1.74
N LYS A 99 -14.49 9.23 1.34
CA LYS A 99 -14.10 9.85 0.06
C LYS A 99 -12.65 10.34 0.13
N MET A 100 -11.91 10.22 -0.97
CA MET A 100 -10.47 10.47 -1.06
C MET A 100 -10.16 11.73 -1.87
N GLN A 101 -8.99 12.34 -1.65
CA GLN A 101 -8.55 13.52 -2.41
C GLN A 101 -7.66 13.15 -3.60
N ALA A 102 -6.93 12.05 -3.52
CA ALA A 102 -6.09 11.53 -4.59
C ALA A 102 -6.40 10.05 -4.84
N MET A 103 -6.61 9.70 -6.10
CA MET A 103 -6.86 8.32 -6.52
C MET A 103 -5.83 7.88 -7.55
N ILE A 104 -5.19 6.74 -7.30
CA ILE A 104 -4.25 6.12 -8.24
C ILE A 104 -5.02 5.04 -9.01
N VAL A 105 -5.02 5.13 -10.33
CA VAL A 105 -5.75 4.20 -11.21
C VAL A 105 -4.81 3.55 -12.22
N PHE A 106 -5.03 2.25 -12.45
CA PHE A 106 -4.43 1.52 -13.56
C PHE A 106 -5.35 1.63 -14.78
N LEU A 107 -4.91 2.36 -15.81
CA LEU A 107 -5.72 2.54 -17.01
C LEU A 107 -5.75 1.24 -17.79
N SER A 108 -6.94 0.69 -17.98
CA SER A 108 -7.16 -0.41 -18.92
C SER A 108 -7.44 0.13 -20.32
N PRO A 109 -7.16 -0.64 -21.39
CA PRO A 109 -7.67 -0.30 -22.71
C PRO A 109 -9.20 -0.15 -22.67
N VAL A 110 -9.74 0.78 -23.46
CA VAL A 110 -11.18 1.11 -23.48
C VAL A 110 -12.04 -0.13 -23.72
N GLY A 111 -11.55 -1.02 -24.61
CA GLY A 111 -12.24 -2.24 -25.00
C GLY A 111 -13.49 -1.94 -25.81
N ARG A 112 -14.65 -2.44 -25.36
CA ARG A 112 -15.89 -2.41 -26.14
C ARG A 112 -16.43 -1.00 -26.44
N ASP A 113 -16.00 0.00 -25.68
CA ASP A 113 -16.50 1.37 -25.82
C ASP A 113 -15.64 2.22 -26.78
N GLU A 114 -14.56 1.69 -27.36
CA GLU A 114 -13.57 2.49 -28.12
C GLU A 114 -14.18 3.17 -29.34
N GLU A 115 -14.77 2.40 -30.25
CA GLU A 115 -15.44 2.97 -31.43
C GLU A 115 -16.59 3.92 -31.08
N TRP A 116 -17.32 3.61 -30.00
CA TRP A 116 -18.42 4.45 -29.54
C TRP A 116 -17.90 5.79 -29.04
N LEU A 117 -16.88 5.79 -28.17
CA LEU A 117 -16.26 7.00 -27.62
C LEU A 117 -15.63 7.84 -28.72
N GLU A 118 -14.87 7.26 -29.64
CA GLU A 118 -14.22 7.99 -30.74
C GLU A 118 -15.23 8.72 -31.63
N ARG A 119 -16.34 8.07 -32.00
CA ARG A 119 -17.37 8.69 -32.86
C ARG A 119 -18.19 9.75 -32.15
N ASN A 120 -18.38 9.58 -30.85
CA ASN A 120 -19.33 10.37 -30.08
C ASN A 120 -18.65 11.44 -29.23
N VAL A 121 -17.31 11.52 -29.22
CA VAL A 121 -16.61 12.32 -28.24
C VAL A 121 -17.06 13.78 -28.28
N THR A 122 -17.30 14.32 -29.48
CA THR A 122 -17.67 15.73 -29.71
C THR A 122 -19.17 15.99 -29.78
N ASN A 123 -20.01 14.96 -29.94
CA ASN A 123 -21.39 15.12 -30.43
C ASN A 123 -22.47 14.63 -29.46
N ILE A 124 -22.11 14.22 -28.25
CA ILE A 124 -23.08 13.76 -27.24
C ILE A 124 -23.25 14.77 -26.12
N ASP A 125 -24.45 14.81 -25.57
CA ASP A 125 -24.65 15.32 -24.22
C ASP A 125 -24.00 14.36 -23.23
N TRP A 126 -22.86 14.78 -22.70
CA TRP A 126 -22.08 14.01 -21.72
C TRP A 126 -22.70 14.01 -20.33
N GLY A 127 -23.56 14.99 -20.02
CA GLY A 127 -24.10 15.21 -18.69
C GLY A 127 -23.05 15.18 -17.59
N CYS A 128 -23.35 14.49 -16.49
CA CYS A 128 -22.52 14.49 -15.30
C CYS A 128 -22.30 13.08 -14.76
N MET A 129 -21.05 12.71 -14.47
CA MET A 129 -20.73 11.41 -13.87
C MET A 129 -21.38 11.20 -12.51
N THR A 130 -21.84 12.22 -11.79
CA THR A 130 -22.56 12.03 -10.52
C THR A 130 -23.92 11.35 -10.71
N GLU A 131 -24.50 11.48 -11.90
CA GLU A 131 -25.74 10.84 -12.30
C GLU A 131 -25.49 9.43 -12.85
N LYS A 132 -26.22 8.44 -12.32
CA LYS A 132 -26.03 7.02 -12.65
C LYS A 132 -26.29 6.72 -14.13
N SER A 133 -27.27 7.38 -14.73
CA SER A 133 -27.67 7.20 -16.13
C SER A 133 -26.53 7.46 -17.12
N TYR A 134 -25.63 8.39 -16.83
CA TYR A 134 -24.49 8.71 -17.70
C TYR A 134 -23.36 7.67 -17.55
N ARG A 135 -23.17 7.11 -16.34
CA ARG A 135 -22.18 6.06 -16.10
C ARG A 135 -22.59 4.71 -16.70
N GLU A 136 -23.89 4.42 -16.75
CA GLU A 136 -24.44 3.20 -17.35
C GLU A 136 -24.24 3.11 -18.88
N ARG A 137 -23.84 4.21 -19.53
CA ARG A 137 -23.49 4.23 -20.96
C ARG A 137 -22.22 3.47 -21.27
N PHE A 138 -21.30 3.39 -20.31
CA PHE A 138 -20.06 2.63 -20.46
C PHE A 138 -20.34 1.14 -20.27
N GLN A 139 -19.90 0.33 -21.22
CA GLN A 139 -20.00 -1.14 -21.20
C GLN A 139 -18.62 -1.82 -21.17
N GLY A 140 -17.56 -1.03 -21.35
CA GLY A 140 -16.17 -1.43 -21.32
C GLY A 140 -15.53 -1.35 -19.93
N SER A 141 -14.20 -1.48 -19.91
CA SER A 141 -13.39 -1.50 -18.70
C SER A 141 -13.48 -0.18 -17.92
N TRP A 142 -13.65 0.94 -18.63
CA TRP A 142 -13.67 2.28 -18.05
C TRP A 142 -14.88 2.56 -17.17
N ARG A 143 -15.97 1.79 -17.30
CA ARG A 143 -17.15 1.96 -16.45
C ARG A 143 -16.78 1.97 -14.97
N MET A 144 -15.95 1.02 -14.54
CA MET A 144 -15.57 0.88 -13.14
C MET A 144 -14.71 2.05 -12.66
N THR A 145 -13.78 2.51 -13.50
CA THR A 145 -12.97 3.69 -13.22
C THR A 145 -13.84 4.95 -13.11
N ILE A 146 -14.84 5.11 -13.98
CA ILE A 146 -15.78 6.24 -13.91
C ILE A 146 -16.65 6.18 -12.66
N GLU A 147 -17.14 4.99 -12.25
CA GLU A 147 -17.84 4.80 -10.98
C GLU A 147 -16.95 5.17 -9.77
N ALA A 148 -15.66 4.78 -9.80
CA ALA A 148 -14.68 5.12 -8.77
C ALA A 148 -14.46 6.63 -8.66
N ILE A 149 -14.24 7.32 -9.79
CA ILE A 149 -14.07 8.78 -9.82
C ILE A 149 -15.36 9.45 -9.31
N ALA A 150 -16.51 9.06 -9.85
CA ALA A 150 -17.82 9.59 -9.49
C ALA A 150 -18.09 9.49 -7.98
N TYR A 151 -17.71 8.37 -7.36
CA TYR A 151 -17.83 8.19 -5.92
C TYR A 151 -17.03 9.25 -5.15
N HIS A 152 -15.80 9.56 -5.56
CA HIS A 152 -14.92 10.49 -4.82
C HIS A 152 -15.12 11.97 -5.15
N MET A 153 -15.96 12.31 -6.12
CA MET A 153 -16.11 13.66 -6.68
C MET A 153 -16.19 14.81 -5.67
N ASP A 154 -16.83 14.59 -4.52
CA ASP A 154 -16.99 15.62 -3.48
C ASP A 154 -15.66 16.07 -2.85
N ARG A 155 -14.64 15.19 -2.88
CA ARG A 155 -13.31 15.45 -2.28
C ARG A 155 -12.16 15.30 -3.28
N LEU A 156 -12.38 14.67 -4.42
CA LEU A 156 -11.33 14.29 -5.37
C LEU A 156 -10.72 15.54 -6.01
N ARG A 157 -9.41 15.67 -5.86
CA ARG A 157 -8.60 16.77 -6.42
C ARG A 157 -7.64 16.27 -7.48
N MET A 158 -7.22 15.01 -7.38
CA MET A 158 -6.22 14.42 -8.26
C MET A 158 -6.55 12.97 -8.62
N VAL A 159 -6.36 12.63 -9.90
CA VAL A 159 -6.34 11.25 -10.39
C VAL A 159 -4.96 11.00 -11.01
N ILE A 160 -4.23 10.04 -10.45
CA ILE A 160 -2.94 9.60 -10.96
C ILE A 160 -3.20 8.39 -11.84
N VAL A 161 -2.90 8.52 -13.12
CA VAL A 161 -3.13 7.49 -14.12
C VAL A 161 -1.81 6.80 -14.44
N ILE A 162 -1.75 5.49 -14.18
CA ILE A 162 -0.64 4.64 -14.60
C ILE A 162 -1.14 3.80 -15.78
N PRO A 163 -0.80 4.12 -17.03
CA PRO A 163 -1.18 3.32 -18.19
C PRO A 163 -0.31 2.05 -18.32
N SER A 164 -0.76 1.11 -19.14
CA SER A 164 0.03 -0.07 -19.50
C SER A 164 0.85 0.19 -20.76
N GLU A 165 2.04 -0.40 -20.80
CA GLU A 165 2.81 -0.52 -22.05
C GLU A 165 2.11 -1.48 -23.01
N ASP A 166 2.44 -1.36 -24.30
CA ASP A 166 2.11 -2.39 -25.28
C ASP A 166 2.88 -3.67 -24.95
N SER A 167 2.23 -4.83 -25.15
CA SER A 167 2.95 -6.09 -25.09
C SER A 167 3.99 -6.16 -26.22
N ARG A 168 5.05 -6.97 -26.03
CA ARG A 168 6.11 -7.14 -27.04
C ARG A 168 5.61 -7.60 -28.42
N VAL A 169 4.39 -8.12 -28.49
CA VAL A 169 3.84 -8.80 -29.67
C VAL A 169 2.63 -8.07 -30.24
N ARG A 170 1.94 -7.23 -29.45
CA ARG A 170 0.69 -6.57 -29.84
C ARG A 170 0.65 -5.16 -29.31
N GLU A 171 0.08 -4.26 -30.10
CA GLU A 171 -0.32 -2.93 -29.64
C GLU A 171 -1.60 -3.04 -28.81
N ASP A 172 -1.48 -3.52 -27.58
CA ASP A 172 -2.60 -3.75 -26.65
C ASP A 172 -2.50 -2.95 -25.33
N GLY A 173 -1.55 -2.02 -25.26
CA GLY A 173 -1.35 -1.12 -24.14
C GLY A 173 -2.40 0.00 -24.07
N SER A 174 -2.63 0.52 -22.87
CA SER A 174 -3.60 1.59 -22.64
C SER A 174 -3.03 3.00 -22.76
N PHE A 175 -1.71 3.14 -22.94
CA PHE A 175 -1.05 4.45 -23.08
C PHE A 175 -1.67 5.31 -24.19
N ARG A 176 -2.01 4.71 -25.33
CA ARG A 176 -2.69 5.38 -26.44
C ARG A 176 -4.07 5.96 -26.09
N ASN A 177 -4.73 5.39 -25.09
CA ASN A 177 -6.08 5.81 -24.70
C ASN A 177 -6.06 6.91 -23.63
N VAL A 178 -4.89 7.37 -23.19
CA VAL A 178 -4.75 8.38 -22.13
C VAL A 178 -5.46 9.70 -22.47
N ASP A 179 -5.28 10.20 -23.69
CA ASP A 179 -5.87 11.49 -24.08
C ASP A 179 -7.40 11.38 -24.19
N LEU A 180 -7.88 10.27 -24.76
CA LEU A 180 -9.31 9.95 -24.79
C LEU A 180 -9.87 9.81 -23.38
N PHE A 181 -9.12 9.22 -22.45
CA PHE A 181 -9.53 9.08 -21.04
C PHE A 181 -9.66 10.44 -20.38
N LYS A 182 -8.64 11.31 -20.54
CA LYS A 182 -8.67 12.68 -20.02
C LYS A 182 -9.87 13.46 -20.55
N GLU A 183 -10.09 13.40 -21.87
CA GLU A 183 -11.20 14.09 -22.51
C GLU A 183 -12.55 13.57 -21.99
N THR A 184 -12.69 12.25 -21.88
CA THR A 184 -13.89 11.59 -21.36
C THR A 184 -14.18 12.02 -19.91
N VAL A 185 -13.18 11.93 -19.03
CA VAL A 185 -13.33 12.33 -17.63
C VAL A 185 -13.70 13.81 -17.53
N ASN A 186 -12.98 14.69 -18.23
CA ASN A 186 -13.23 16.14 -18.19
C ASN A 186 -14.63 16.52 -18.67
N LYS A 187 -15.15 15.85 -19.71
CA LYS A 187 -16.51 16.12 -20.23
C LYS A 187 -17.61 15.62 -19.30
N LEU A 188 -17.32 14.63 -18.47
CA LEU A 188 -18.24 14.08 -17.49
C LEU A 188 -18.22 14.84 -16.15
N LEU A 189 -17.29 15.78 -15.95
CA LEU A 189 -17.20 16.53 -14.69
C LEU A 189 -18.43 17.44 -14.51
N PRO A 190 -18.90 17.63 -13.27
CA PRO A 190 -19.87 18.68 -12.97
C PRO A 190 -19.34 20.05 -13.41
N VAL A 191 -20.26 20.93 -13.84
CA VAL A 191 -19.92 22.29 -14.25
C VAL A 191 -19.20 23.03 -13.12
N GLY A 192 -18.03 23.58 -13.41
CA GLY A 192 -17.20 24.32 -12.44
C GLY A 192 -16.30 23.44 -11.57
N CYS A 193 -16.35 22.13 -11.70
CA CYS A 193 -15.39 21.22 -11.09
C CYS A 193 -14.18 21.01 -12.00
N SER A 194 -12.99 20.90 -11.41
CA SER A 194 -11.78 20.49 -12.09
C SER A 194 -11.03 19.47 -11.23
N ILE A 195 -10.45 18.47 -11.89
CA ILE A 195 -9.62 17.45 -11.27
C ILE A 195 -8.29 17.45 -12.01
N ASN A 196 -7.18 17.40 -11.27
CA ASN A 196 -5.87 17.23 -11.89
C ASN A 196 -5.70 15.77 -12.31
N ILE A 197 -5.56 15.51 -13.62
CA ILE A 197 -5.27 14.17 -14.15
C ILE A 197 -3.79 14.10 -14.47
N ASP A 198 -3.01 13.53 -13.55
CA ASP A 198 -1.58 13.34 -13.66
C ASP A 198 -1.27 11.97 -14.26
N VAL A 199 -0.58 11.94 -15.40
CA VAL A 199 -0.28 10.71 -16.13
C VAL A 199 1.16 10.33 -15.91
N ARG A 200 1.37 9.11 -15.43
CA ARG A 200 2.69 8.52 -15.25
C ARG A 200 3.11 7.74 -16.49
N GLU A 201 4.41 7.48 -16.57
CA GLU A 201 4.95 6.63 -17.63
C GLU A 201 4.25 5.27 -17.62
N PRO A 202 4.03 4.67 -18.80
CA PRO A 202 3.43 3.37 -18.90
C PRO A 202 4.31 2.31 -18.22
N VAL A 203 3.68 1.21 -17.79
CA VAL A 203 4.36 0.08 -17.15
C VAL A 203 3.86 -1.23 -17.77
N ASP A 204 4.75 -2.21 -17.97
CA ASP A 204 4.32 -3.58 -18.25
C ASP A 204 3.54 -4.14 -17.04
N TYR A 205 2.25 -4.38 -17.23
CA TYR A 205 1.38 -4.85 -16.16
C TYR A 205 1.69 -6.27 -15.73
N GLU A 206 2.44 -7.06 -16.50
CA GLU A 206 2.90 -8.38 -16.09
C GLU A 206 4.15 -8.33 -15.18
N ASP A 207 4.75 -7.14 -15.00
CA ASP A 207 5.89 -6.93 -14.10
C ASP A 207 5.45 -6.32 -12.75
N ALA A 208 5.16 -7.21 -11.80
CA ALA A 208 4.74 -6.84 -10.45
C ALA A 208 5.78 -5.99 -9.69
N ASP A 209 7.08 -6.26 -9.88
CA ASP A 209 8.14 -5.56 -9.17
C ASP A 209 8.23 -4.11 -9.65
N VAL A 210 8.15 -3.89 -10.96
CA VAL A 210 8.11 -2.54 -11.55
C VAL A 210 6.86 -1.79 -11.11
N LEU A 211 5.69 -2.44 -11.07
CA LEU A 211 4.45 -1.84 -10.57
C LEU A 211 4.57 -1.39 -9.11
N VAL A 212 5.11 -2.23 -8.23
CA VAL A 212 5.31 -1.87 -6.82
C VAL A 212 6.28 -0.69 -6.67
N VAL A 213 7.39 -0.69 -7.42
CA VAL A 213 8.35 0.43 -7.41
C VAL A 213 7.69 1.71 -7.93
N ARG A 214 6.86 1.61 -8.98
CA ARG A 214 6.13 2.75 -9.53
C ARG A 214 5.12 3.31 -8.52
N LEU A 215 4.36 2.45 -7.85
CA LEU A 215 3.43 2.86 -6.79
C LEU A 215 4.16 3.56 -5.65
N GLN A 216 5.28 3.01 -5.16
CA GLN A 216 6.09 3.64 -4.12
C GLN A 216 6.54 5.06 -4.51
N LYS A 217 6.94 5.25 -5.77
CA LYS A 217 7.31 6.57 -6.28
C LYS A 217 6.11 7.52 -6.34
N VAL A 218 4.95 7.06 -6.84
CA VAL A 218 3.73 7.86 -6.86
C VAL A 218 3.34 8.33 -5.46
N TYR A 219 3.34 7.43 -4.47
CA TYR A 219 3.09 7.80 -3.08
C TYR A 219 4.12 8.81 -2.56
N ALA A 220 5.40 8.62 -2.86
CA ALA A 220 6.46 9.55 -2.46
C ALA A 220 6.24 10.96 -3.03
N ASP A 221 5.84 11.06 -4.30
CA ASP A 221 5.54 12.33 -4.95
C ASP A 221 4.29 12.99 -4.32
N LEU A 222 3.22 12.23 -4.07
CA LEU A 222 2.00 12.74 -3.42
C LEU A 222 2.26 13.24 -1.99
N TYR A 223 3.14 12.59 -1.23
CA TYR A 223 3.54 13.12 0.08
C TYR A 223 4.26 14.48 -0.03
N GLN A 224 5.08 14.68 -1.06
CA GLN A 224 5.76 15.97 -1.30
C GLN A 224 4.75 17.06 -1.69
N GLU A 225 3.66 16.69 -2.34
CA GLU A 225 2.52 17.57 -2.65
C GLU A 225 1.59 17.82 -1.44
N GLY A 226 1.86 17.20 -0.30
CA GLY A 226 1.14 17.43 0.96
C GLY A 226 -0.04 16.50 1.22
N PHE A 227 -0.24 15.45 0.40
CA PHE A 227 -1.22 14.41 0.69
C PHE A 227 -0.75 13.51 1.84
N ASN A 228 -1.68 12.92 2.57
CA ASN A 228 -1.41 11.89 3.58
C ASN A 228 -2.12 10.57 3.22
N ASP A 229 -1.80 9.48 3.92
CA ASP A 229 -2.37 8.15 3.63
C ASP A 229 -3.90 8.08 3.70
N ARG A 230 -4.55 8.96 4.46
CA ARG A 230 -6.02 9.01 4.59
C ARG A 230 -6.69 9.77 3.45
N ASP A 231 -5.91 10.47 2.64
CA ASP A 231 -6.37 11.23 1.48
C ASP A 231 -6.12 10.50 0.15
N MET A 232 -5.38 9.39 0.18
CA MET A 232 -4.96 8.64 -1.00
C MET A 232 -5.60 7.25 -1.04
N ILE A 233 -5.91 6.76 -2.24
CA ILE A 233 -6.34 5.38 -2.45
C ILE A 233 -5.84 4.86 -3.80
N VAL A 234 -5.46 3.58 -3.84
CA VAL A 234 -5.21 2.88 -5.10
C VAL A 234 -6.46 2.11 -5.51
N ASP A 235 -6.96 2.35 -6.71
CA ASP A 235 -8.03 1.58 -7.31
C ASP A 235 -7.44 0.40 -8.07
N ILE A 236 -7.78 -0.81 -7.62
CA ILE A 236 -7.32 -2.07 -8.21
C ILE A 236 -8.39 -2.70 -9.13
N THR A 237 -9.44 -1.95 -9.45
CA THR A 237 -10.54 -2.44 -10.29
C THR A 237 -10.13 -2.48 -11.76
N GLY A 238 -9.31 -1.51 -12.18
CA GLY A 238 -8.69 -1.48 -13.49
C GLY A 238 -7.40 -2.30 -13.57
N GLY A 239 -7.13 -2.84 -14.76
CA GLY A 239 -5.89 -3.51 -15.12
C GLY A 239 -5.97 -5.04 -15.12
N GLN A 240 -4.80 -5.67 -15.12
CA GLN A 240 -4.66 -7.13 -15.07
C GLN A 240 -4.62 -7.62 -13.61
N LYS A 241 -4.74 -8.93 -13.38
CA LYS A 241 -4.65 -9.51 -12.02
C LYS A 241 -3.36 -9.12 -11.28
N VAL A 242 -2.29 -8.85 -12.01
CA VAL A 242 -0.99 -8.44 -11.44
C VAL A 242 -1.05 -7.01 -10.86
N THR A 243 -1.80 -6.08 -11.45
CA THR A 243 -1.99 -4.73 -10.86
C THR A 243 -2.77 -4.81 -9.55
N THR A 244 -3.75 -5.72 -9.46
CA THR A 244 -4.44 -6.04 -8.21
C THR A 244 -3.47 -6.55 -7.13
N VAL A 245 -2.58 -7.48 -7.49
CA VAL A 245 -1.56 -8.00 -6.57
C VAL A 245 -0.61 -6.89 -6.11
N ALA A 246 -0.10 -6.06 -7.02
CA ALA A 246 0.78 -4.94 -6.69
C ALA A 246 0.09 -3.92 -5.75
N GLY A 247 -1.18 -3.60 -6.02
CA GLY A 247 -2.01 -2.74 -5.16
C GLY A 247 -2.26 -3.32 -3.77
N ALA A 248 -2.47 -4.64 -3.66
CA ALA A 248 -2.61 -5.31 -2.37
C ALA A 248 -1.28 -5.35 -1.60
N VAL A 249 -0.16 -5.65 -2.27
CA VAL A 249 1.18 -5.70 -1.67
C VAL A 249 1.57 -4.34 -1.09
N ILE A 250 1.37 -3.25 -1.84
CA ILE A 250 1.71 -1.91 -1.32
C ILE A 250 0.85 -1.55 -0.10
N SER A 251 -0.40 -1.99 -0.09
CA SER A 251 -1.34 -1.77 1.00
C SER A 251 -0.88 -2.47 2.28
N ILE A 252 -0.45 -3.74 2.17
CA ILE A 252 0.10 -4.50 3.30
C ILE A 252 1.39 -3.88 3.84
N ILE A 253 2.34 -3.55 2.95
CA ILE A 253 3.67 -3.05 3.36
C ILE A 253 3.52 -1.70 4.06
N GLU A 254 2.61 -0.86 3.59
CA GLU A 254 2.52 0.54 4.00
C GLU A 254 1.38 0.81 5.00
N GLY A 255 0.51 -0.18 5.28
CA GLY A 255 -0.66 -0.02 6.16
C GLY A 255 -1.72 0.86 5.52
N ARG A 256 -1.88 0.72 4.20
CA ARG A 256 -2.81 1.51 3.39
C ARG A 256 -3.99 0.65 2.99
N ARG A 257 -5.02 1.32 2.53
CA ARG A 257 -6.20 0.68 1.93
C ARG A 257 -6.04 0.65 0.42
N PHE A 258 -6.71 -0.31 -0.20
CA PHE A 258 -6.99 -0.28 -1.64
C PHE A 258 -8.49 -0.34 -1.86
N GLN A 259 -8.90 0.04 -3.06
CA GLN A 259 -10.29 0.11 -3.46
C GLN A 259 -10.58 -0.85 -4.61
N TYR A 260 -11.77 -1.44 -4.56
CA TYR A 260 -12.36 -2.17 -5.67
C TYR A 260 -13.80 -1.72 -5.88
N VAL A 261 -14.18 -1.49 -7.12
CA VAL A 261 -15.58 -1.26 -7.51
C VAL A 261 -16.18 -2.60 -7.91
N SER A 262 -17.33 -2.97 -7.33
CA SER A 262 -17.95 -4.27 -7.60
C SER A 262 -18.59 -4.33 -8.98
N THR A 263 -18.32 -5.40 -9.73
CA THR A 263 -19.01 -5.66 -11.02
C THR A 263 -20.48 -6.06 -10.86
N HIS A 264 -20.95 -6.33 -9.64
CA HIS A 264 -22.33 -6.72 -9.36
C HIS A 264 -23.24 -5.53 -9.08
N ASP A 265 -22.82 -4.63 -8.20
CA ASP A 265 -23.64 -3.51 -7.72
C ASP A 265 -23.02 -2.13 -7.99
N TYR A 266 -21.83 -2.08 -8.61
CA TYR A 266 -21.06 -0.87 -8.90
C TYR A 266 -20.74 -0.02 -7.67
N LYS A 267 -20.80 -0.62 -6.47
CA LYS A 267 -20.40 0.06 -5.24
C LYS A 267 -18.90 0.03 -5.07
N VAL A 268 -18.38 1.14 -4.57
CA VAL A 268 -17.01 1.29 -4.14
C VAL A 268 -16.83 0.63 -2.77
N ARG A 269 -15.85 -0.26 -2.67
CA ARG A 269 -15.47 -0.94 -1.43
C ARG A 269 -14.00 -0.71 -1.18
N THR A 270 -13.60 -0.51 0.07
CA THR A 270 -12.19 -0.54 0.44
C THR A 270 -11.84 -1.76 1.25
N TYR A 271 -10.61 -2.20 1.08
CA TYR A 271 -10.04 -3.31 1.81
C TYR A 271 -8.82 -2.80 2.55
N ASP A 272 -8.77 -3.11 3.83
CA ASP A 272 -7.60 -2.92 4.68
C ASP A 272 -7.04 -4.30 5.03
N ILE A 273 -5.74 -4.48 4.84
CA ILE A 273 -5.07 -5.73 5.16
C ILE A 273 -4.13 -5.47 6.33
N ALA A 274 -4.48 -6.05 7.47
CA ALA A 274 -3.69 -5.97 8.69
C ALA A 274 -3.19 -7.37 9.09
N TYR A 275 -2.05 -7.41 9.77
CA TYR A 275 -1.65 -8.60 10.51
C TYR A 275 -2.29 -8.52 11.89
N GLU A 276 -3.11 -9.51 12.22
CA GLU A 276 -3.71 -9.68 13.55
C GLU A 276 -3.19 -10.98 14.17
N ASN A 277 -3.07 -10.99 15.50
CA ASN A 277 -2.79 -12.23 16.21
C ASN A 277 -4.01 -13.13 16.20
N GLY A 278 -3.81 -14.42 15.95
CA GLY A 278 -4.80 -15.44 16.31
C GLY A 278 -5.04 -15.42 17.82
N LEU A 279 -6.31 -15.44 18.22
CA LEU A 279 -6.75 -15.62 19.62
C LEU A 279 -6.21 -16.91 20.23
#